data_AF-A0A844MHR2-F1
#
_entry.id   AF-A0A844MHR2-F1
#
_cell.length_a   1.000
_cell.length_b   1.000
_cell.length_c   1.000
_cell.angle_alpha   90.00
_cell.angle_beta   90.00
_cell.angle_gamma   90.00
#
_symmetry.space_group_name_H-M   'P 1'
#
loop_
_entity.id
_entity.type
_entity.pdbx_description
1 polymer ?
#
loop_
_entity_poly.entity_id
_entity_poly.type
_entity_poly.pdbx_seq_one_letter_code
_entity_poly.pdbx_strand_id
1 'polypeptide(L)'
;MTTYKMELKDEILRVNFGEAAQNDRIVQDTNARLEEMIDSGELIGGPLLKVNGPASIPVAFAIAHKVAHLYGAVGCFDPKLGKYVICITHNPAYKLGDLID
;
A
#
# COMPACT_ATOMS: atom_id res chain seq x y z
N MET A 1 -13.37 16.19 -2.64
CA MET A 1 -13.31 14.84 -3.24
C MET A 1 -11.84 14.52 -3.48
N THR A 2 -11.41 13.26 -3.34
CA THR A 2 -9.99 12.89 -3.40
C THR A 2 -9.67 12.16 -4.71
N THR A 3 -8.47 12.38 -5.24
CA THR A 3 -8.00 11.73 -6.48
C THR A 3 -7.55 10.29 -6.25
N TYR A 4 -7.33 9.92 -4.98
CA TYR A 4 -6.97 8.57 -4.55
C TYR A 4 -7.73 8.19 -3.27
N LYS A 5 -8.11 6.92 -3.16
CA LYS A 5 -8.88 6.37 -2.04
C LYS A 5 -8.08 5.28 -1.36
N MET A 6 -8.01 5.34 -0.03
CA MET A 6 -7.31 4.36 0.80
C MET A 6 -8.09 4.07 2.08
N GLU A 7 -8.22 2.78 2.37
CA GLU A 7 -8.86 2.25 3.57
C GLU A 7 -8.05 1.04 4.06
N LEU A 8 -7.73 1.02 5.35
CA LEU A 8 -7.17 -0.17 5.98
C LEU A 8 -8.31 -0.98 6.61
N LYS A 9 -8.51 -2.22 6.14
CA LYS A 9 -9.51 -3.13 6.69
C LYS A 9 -9.00 -4.56 6.68
N ASP A 10 -9.16 -5.26 7.80
CA ASP A 10 -8.74 -6.66 7.96
C ASP A 10 -7.27 -6.86 7.55
N GLU A 11 -6.38 -5.94 7.97
CA GLU A 11 -4.93 -5.92 7.64
C GLU A 11 -4.60 -5.76 6.14
N ILE A 12 -5.60 -5.41 5.32
CA ILE A 12 -5.46 -5.15 3.89
C ILE A 12 -5.66 -3.65 3.63
N LEU A 13 -4.62 -2.98 3.13
CA LEU A 13 -4.69 -1.63 2.59
C LEU A 13 -5.32 -1.70 1.20
N ARG A 14 -6.59 -1.32 1.12
CA ARG A 14 -7.33 -1.22 -0.14
C ARG A 14 -7.04 0.13 -0.78
N VAL A 15 -6.61 0.12 -2.03
CA VAL A 15 -6.26 1.31 -2.79
C VAL A 15 -7.12 1.41 -4.04
N ASN A 16 -7.51 2.61 -4.44
CA ASN A 16 -8.20 2.81 -5.72
C ASN A 16 -8.08 4.26 -6.20
N PHE A 17 -8.22 4.45 -7.51
CA PHE A 17 -8.36 5.78 -8.09
C PHE A 17 -9.71 6.39 -7.68
N GLY A 18 -9.70 7.70 -7.45
CA GLY A 18 -10.86 8.51 -7.16
C GLY A 18 -11.22 9.38 -8.36
N GLU A 19 -11.26 10.69 -8.15
CA GLU A 19 -11.47 11.64 -9.24
C GLU A 19 -10.32 11.65 -10.24
N ALA A 20 -10.64 11.90 -11.50
CA ALA A 20 -9.65 11.96 -12.58
C ALA A 20 -8.64 13.10 -12.33
N ALA A 21 -7.36 12.75 -12.31
CA ALA A 21 -6.27 13.69 -12.12
C ALA A 21 -4.96 13.16 -12.75
N GLN A 22 -3.94 14.01 -12.80
CA GLN A 22 -2.59 13.65 -13.23
C GLN A 22 -1.77 13.08 -12.07
N ASN A 23 -0.73 12.28 -12.38
CA ASN A 23 0.03 11.54 -11.37
C ASN A 23 0.74 12.45 -10.36
N ASP A 24 1.14 13.66 -10.73
CA ASP A 24 1.68 14.65 -9.79
C ASP A 24 0.69 14.96 -8.68
N ARG A 25 -0.59 15.14 -9.02
CA ARG A 25 -1.65 15.39 -8.03
C ARG A 25 -2.01 14.12 -7.25
N ILE A 26 -2.13 12.99 -7.93
CA ILE A 26 -2.49 11.71 -7.28
C ILE A 26 -1.42 11.31 -6.26
N VAL A 27 -0.14 11.51 -6.55
CA VAL A 27 0.97 11.24 -5.61
C VAL A 27 0.89 12.16 -4.38
N GLN A 28 0.61 13.46 -4.56
CA GLN A 28 0.42 14.39 -3.44
C GLN A 28 -0.73 13.96 -2.53
N ASP A 29 -1.90 13.66 -3.12
CA ASP A 29 -3.08 13.22 -2.37
C ASP A 29 -2.84 11.86 -1.69
N THR A 30 -2.10 10.95 -2.35
CA THR A 30 -1.71 9.68 -1.78
C THR A 30 -0.82 9.88 -0.55
N ASN A 31 0.19 10.74 -0.64
CA ASN A 31 1.08 11.02 0.47
C ASN A 31 0.32 11.65 1.64
N ALA A 32 -0.52 12.65 1.37
CA ALA A 32 -1.31 13.33 2.40
C ALA A 32 -2.26 12.37 3.13
N ARG A 33 -2.91 11.45 2.40
CA ARG A 33 -3.79 10.45 3.03
C ARG A 33 -3.02 9.42 3.84
N LEU A 34 -1.84 8.98 3.39
CA LEU A 34 -0.99 8.09 4.20
C LEU A 34 -0.53 8.77 5.50
N GLU A 35 -0.16 10.04 5.45
CA GLU A 35 0.19 10.84 6.64
C GLU A 35 -1.00 10.94 7.61
N GLU A 36 -2.19 11.26 7.11
CA GLU A 36 -3.41 11.28 7.93
C GLU A 36 -3.69 9.92 8.61
N MET A 37 -3.55 8.80 7.88
CA MET A 37 -3.74 7.46 8.44
C MET A 37 -2.71 7.14 9.53
N ILE A 38 -1.46 7.60 9.38
CA ILE A 38 -0.41 7.41 10.38
C ILE A 38 -0.71 8.27 11.62
N ASP A 39 -1.00 9.56 11.43
CA ASP A 39 -1.23 10.52 12.51
C ASP A 39 -2.49 10.20 13.33
N SER A 40 -3.52 9.63 12.68
CA SER A 40 -4.74 9.17 13.35
C SER A 40 -4.60 7.81 14.04
N GLY A 41 -3.49 7.10 13.82
CA GLY A 41 -3.30 5.73 14.33
C GLY A 41 -4.13 4.68 13.59
N GLU A 42 -4.65 4.98 12.40
CA GLU A 42 -5.25 3.97 11.51
C GLU A 42 -4.16 3.03 10.95
N LEU A 43 -2.98 3.58 10.60
CA LEU A 43 -1.85 2.84 10.04
C LEU A 43 -0.66 2.81 11.03
N ILE A 44 -0.68 1.83 11.93
CA ILE A 44 0.28 1.74 13.05
C ILE A 44 1.55 0.93 12.77
N GLY A 45 1.67 0.33 11.58
CA GLY A 45 2.74 -0.63 11.27
C GLY A 45 2.43 -2.05 11.73
N GLY A 46 3.39 -2.96 11.56
CA GLY A 46 3.19 -4.37 11.90
C GLY A 46 4.12 -5.34 11.18
N PRO A 47 3.98 -6.65 11.41
CA PRO A 47 4.86 -7.65 10.82
C PRO A 47 4.67 -7.82 9.30
N LEU A 48 3.48 -7.51 8.78
CA LEU A 48 3.10 -7.66 7.38
C LEU A 48 1.97 -6.66 7.04
N LEU A 49 2.04 -6.04 5.86
CA LEU A 49 0.93 -5.33 5.24
C LEU A 49 0.56 -5.98 3.91
N LYS A 50 -0.73 -6.12 3.62
CA LYS A 50 -1.24 -6.53 2.31
C LYS A 50 -1.84 -5.33 1.58
N VAL A 51 -1.43 -5.09 0.35
CA VAL A 51 -1.93 -4.00 -0.50
C VAL A 51 -2.76 -4.59 -1.64
N ASN A 52 -3.97 -4.07 -1.84
CA ASN A 52 -4.88 -4.56 -2.86
C ASN A 52 -5.61 -3.43 -3.59
N GLY A 53 -5.43 -3.38 -4.90
CA GLY A 53 -6.16 -2.50 -5.80
C GLY A 53 -5.26 -1.84 -6.85
N PRO A 54 -5.87 -1.07 -7.78
CA PRO A 54 -5.12 -0.44 -8.85
C PRO A 54 -4.29 0.74 -8.33
N ALA A 55 -3.04 0.81 -8.79
CA ALA A 55 -2.13 1.93 -8.57
C ALA A 55 -1.32 2.20 -9.85
N SER A 56 -1.00 3.46 -10.13
CA SER A 56 0.02 3.80 -11.13
C SER A 56 1.42 3.58 -10.53
N ILE A 57 2.45 3.48 -11.37
CA ILE A 57 3.83 3.26 -10.90
C ILE A 57 4.27 4.36 -9.90
N PRO A 58 4.10 5.67 -10.14
CA PRO A 58 4.49 6.70 -9.17
C PRO A 58 3.76 6.57 -7.83
N VAL A 59 2.46 6.23 -7.86
CA VAL A 59 1.64 6.05 -6.67
C VAL A 59 2.09 4.82 -5.88
N ALA A 60 2.41 3.71 -6.56
CA ALA A 60 2.95 2.52 -5.91
C ALA A 60 4.26 2.82 -5.18
N PHE A 61 5.17 3.62 -5.76
CA PHE A 61 6.39 4.05 -5.08
C PHE A 61 6.11 4.98 -3.89
N ALA A 62 5.13 5.89 -3.99
CA ALA A 62 4.74 6.77 -2.89
C ALA A 62 4.19 5.97 -1.70
N ILE A 63 3.33 4.98 -1.97
CA ILE A 63 2.82 4.04 -0.96
C ILE A 63 3.99 3.26 -0.35
N ALA A 64 4.80 2.60 -1.19
CA ALA A 64 5.92 1.77 -0.78
C ALA A 64 6.89 2.51 0.15
N HIS A 65 7.26 3.75 -0.19
CA HIS A 65 8.14 4.57 0.63
C HIS A 65 7.62 4.74 2.07
N LYS A 66 6.34 5.06 2.25
CA LYS A 66 5.76 5.23 3.59
C LYS A 66 5.61 3.90 4.33
N VAL A 67 5.04 2.88 3.68
CA VAL A 67 4.70 1.62 4.37
C VAL A 67 5.93 0.77 4.68
N ALA A 68 7.00 0.86 3.89
CA ALA A 68 8.25 0.11 4.14
C ALA A 68 8.95 0.51 5.44
N HIS A 69 8.73 1.74 5.91
CA HIS A 69 9.25 2.19 7.20
C HIS A 69 8.39 1.74 8.39
N LEU A 70 7.15 1.31 8.16
CA LEU A 70 6.20 0.93 9.20
C LEU A 70 6.01 -0.58 9.33
N TYR A 71 6.16 -1.32 8.23
CA TYR A 71 5.89 -2.75 8.17
C TYR A 71 7.14 -3.57 7.89
N GLY A 72 7.24 -4.71 8.58
CA GLY A 72 8.34 -5.65 8.39
C GLY A 72 8.35 -6.30 7.00
N ALA A 73 7.19 -6.47 6.38
CA ALA A 73 7.03 -6.93 5.01
C ALA A 73 5.78 -6.33 4.35
N VAL A 74 5.78 -6.24 3.03
CA VAL A 74 4.64 -5.78 2.23
C VAL A 74 4.38 -6.75 1.08
N GLY A 75 3.14 -7.20 0.98
CA GLY A 75 2.65 -8.02 -0.13
C GLY A 75 1.68 -7.24 -1.02
N CYS A 76 1.82 -7.34 -2.34
CA CYS A 76 0.89 -6.76 -3.30
C CYS A 76 0.05 -7.84 -3.97
N PHE A 77 -1.28 -7.66 -4.01
CA PHE A 77 -2.17 -8.60 -4.68
C PHE A 77 -1.92 -8.65 -6.18
N ASP A 78 -1.63 -9.83 -6.72
CA ASP A 78 -1.57 -10.09 -8.15
C ASP A 78 -2.85 -10.81 -8.60
N PRO A 79 -3.72 -10.18 -9.42
CA PRO A 79 -4.99 -10.76 -9.82
C PRO A 79 -4.85 -11.97 -10.76
N LYS A 80 -3.70 -12.16 -11.43
CA LYS A 80 -3.45 -13.33 -12.27
C LYS A 80 -3.08 -14.55 -11.44
N LEU A 81 -2.34 -14.33 -10.34
CA LEU A 81 -1.95 -15.39 -9.41
C LEU A 81 -3.04 -15.66 -8.36
N GLY A 82 -3.91 -14.69 -8.09
CA GLY A 82 -4.91 -14.78 -7.02
C GLY A 82 -4.27 -14.78 -5.62
N LYS A 83 -3.07 -14.21 -5.49
CA LYS A 83 -2.25 -14.23 -4.27
C LYS A 83 -1.55 -12.89 -4.08
N TYR A 84 -1.06 -12.63 -2.87
CA TYR A 84 -0.17 -11.50 -2.59
C TYR A 84 1.28 -11.93 -2.81
N VAL A 85 2.02 -11.13 -3.58
CA VAL A 85 3.44 -11.30 -3.81
C VAL A 85 4.20 -10.39 -2.84
N ILE A 86 5.07 -10.96 -2.00
CA ILE A 86 5.95 -10.17 -1.13
C ILE A 86 6.93 -9.38 -1.99
N CYS A 87 6.85 -8.06 -1.93
CA CYS A 87 7.64 -7.14 -2.75
C CYS A 87 8.59 -6.25 -1.93
N ILE A 88 8.40 -6.18 -0.60
CA ILE A 88 9.28 -5.51 0.35
C ILE A 88 9.39 -6.40 1.58
N THR A 89 10.60 -6.61 2.11
CA THR A 89 10.78 -7.32 3.38
C THR A 89 12.09 -6.94 4.08
N HIS A 90 11.97 -6.67 5.38
CA HIS A 90 13.03 -6.69 6.38
C HIS A 90 12.76 -7.79 7.43
N ASN A 91 11.67 -8.54 7.25
CA ASN A 91 11.23 -9.60 8.14
C ASN A 91 11.77 -10.94 7.63
N PRO A 92 12.63 -11.64 8.39
CA PRO A 92 13.26 -12.89 7.95
C PRO A 92 12.26 -14.05 7.75
N ALA A 93 11.01 -13.90 8.20
CA ALA A 93 9.94 -14.86 7.93
C ALA A 93 9.47 -14.85 6.46
N TYR A 94 9.76 -13.78 5.70
CA TYR A 94 9.31 -13.62 4.32
C TYR A 94 10.50 -13.33 3.39
N LYS A 95 10.46 -13.90 2.18
CA LYS A 95 11.39 -13.62 1.09
C LYS A 95 10.70 -12.84 -0.03
N LEU A 96 11.47 -12.05 -0.76
CA LEU A 96 10.97 -11.38 -1.96
C LEU A 96 10.48 -12.43 -2.96
N GLY A 97 9.28 -12.23 -3.48
CA GLY A 97 8.61 -13.17 -4.40
C GLY A 97 7.81 -14.27 -3.73
N ASP A 98 7.82 -14.39 -2.39
CA ASP A 98 6.92 -15.31 -1.69
C ASP A 98 5.45 -15.00 -2.02
N LEU A 99 4.66 -16.06 -2.15
CA LEU A 99 3.23 -15.98 -2.42
C LEU A 99 2.44 -16.31 -1.15
N ILE A 100 1.59 -15.39 -0.71
CA ILE A 100 0.75 -15.54 0.49
C ILE A 100 -0.73 -15.25 0.18
N ASP A 101 -1.61 -15.60 1.12
CA ASP A 101 -3.06 -15.37 1.04
C ASP A 101 -3.50 -14.05 1.70
#